data_AF-A0A1Q8B044-F1
#
_entry.id   AF-A0A1Q8B044-F1
#
_cell.length_a   1.000
_cell.length_b   1.000
_cell.length_c   1.000
_cell.angle_alpha   90.00
_cell.angle_beta   90.00
_cell.angle_gamma   90.00
#
_symmetry.space_group_name_H-M   'P 1'
#
loop_
_entity.id
_entity.type
_entity.pdbx_description
1 polymer ?
#
loop_
_entity_poly.entity_id
_entity_poly.type
_entity_poly.pdbx_seq_one_letter_code
_entity_poly.pdbx_strand_id
1 'polypeptide(L)'
;MKKIRSSILCFVVLLLAAPVLRAQDLSKYRNFSLGMSLVELSNQVDLKPLQTKLIHKRPAVIQELTWWPRRSFGSSLQVDSVWQAFFTFYNGELYRILVTYDPEATKGLTAEDMVQAISAQYGTATRPDAQISFPTNELYRSTEKVIARWEDSQFSINLYRSRSLNFFALIMFSKRLDGQAEAAIADAVELERQEALQTEVARVKKESDNLQVVRQKNRKTFRP
;
A
#
# COMPACT_ATOMS: atom_id res chain seq x y z
N MET A 1 36.89 46.89 27.40
CA MET A 1 36.28 46.36 26.14
C MET A 1 36.39 44.83 25.99
N LYS A 2 36.20 44.02 27.05
CA LYS A 2 36.29 42.54 26.98
C LYS A 2 34.94 41.83 27.18
N LYS A 3 33.97 42.47 27.83
CA LYS A 3 32.63 41.90 28.11
C LYS A 3 31.65 41.97 26.92
N ILE A 4 31.87 42.89 25.97
CA ILE A 4 30.99 43.08 24.80
C ILE A 4 31.22 41.98 23.74
N ARG A 5 32.44 41.44 23.64
CA ARG A 5 32.78 40.38 22.67
C ARG A 5 32.19 39.01 23.04
N SER A 6 31.91 38.77 24.33
CA SER A 6 31.35 37.50 24.79
C SER A 6 29.83 37.40 24.61
N SER A 7 29.11 38.52 24.68
CA SER A 7 27.65 38.55 24.46
C SER A 7 27.26 38.37 22.99
N ILE A 8 28.09 38.85 22.06
CA ILE A 8 27.86 38.65 20.61
C ILE A 8 28.00 37.16 20.25
N LEU A 9 28.94 36.46 20.89
CA LEU A 9 29.17 35.04 20.64
C LEU A 9 27.99 34.16 21.11
N CYS A 10 27.36 34.48 22.25
CA CYS A 10 26.17 33.75 22.70
C CYS A 10 24.94 33.99 21.83
N PHE A 11 24.78 35.19 21.26
CA PHE A 11 23.65 35.50 20.37
C PHE A 11 23.74 34.79 19.02
N VAL A 12 24.97 34.60 18.49
CA VAL A 12 25.20 33.86 17.24
C VAL A 12 24.92 32.36 17.40
N VAL A 13 25.23 31.76 18.56
CA VAL A 13 24.94 30.34 18.83
C VAL A 13 23.43 30.08 19.04
N LEU A 14 22.70 31.03 19.64
CA LEU A 14 21.24 30.90 19.81
C LEU A 14 20.45 31.09 18.51
N LEU A 15 20.96 31.87 17.55
CA LEU A 15 20.33 32.04 16.22
C LEU A 15 20.49 30.83 15.29
N LEU A 16 21.43 29.92 15.58
CA LEU A 16 21.62 28.66 14.85
C LEU A 16 20.78 27.50 15.42
N ALA A 17 20.16 27.69 16.58
CA ALA A 17 19.16 26.76 17.13
C ALA A 17 17.78 27.07 16.53
N ALA A 18 17.69 27.16 15.20
CA ALA A 18 16.40 26.95 14.56
C ALA A 18 15.92 25.55 14.97
N PRO A 19 14.65 25.37 15.40
CA PRO A 19 14.13 24.02 15.52
C PRO A 19 14.23 23.43 14.13
N VAL A 20 15.17 22.50 13.93
CA VAL A 20 15.09 21.61 12.79
C VAL A 20 13.75 20.93 12.96
N LEU A 21 12.75 21.37 12.16
CA LEU A 21 11.49 20.68 12.00
C LEU A 21 11.88 19.23 11.68
N ARG A 22 11.86 18.38 12.71
CA ARG A 22 12.17 16.97 12.55
C ARG A 22 11.03 16.43 11.73
N ALA A 23 11.29 16.22 10.44
CA ALA A 23 10.44 15.41 9.61
C ALA A 23 10.11 14.12 10.38
N GLN A 24 8.84 13.78 10.43
CA GLN A 24 8.40 12.50 10.95
C GLN A 24 9.13 11.39 10.19
N ASP A 25 9.44 10.33 10.92
CA ASP A 25 9.92 9.07 10.38
C ASP A 25 9.04 8.59 9.22
N LEU A 26 9.65 8.44 8.04
CA LEU A 26 8.97 8.04 6.80
C LEU A 26 8.39 6.62 6.87
N SER A 27 8.79 5.83 7.88
CA SER A 27 8.19 4.52 8.15
C SER A 27 6.81 4.61 8.80
N LYS A 28 6.37 5.79 9.25
CA LYS A 28 5.17 5.93 10.10
C LYS A 28 4.06 6.71 9.45
N TYR A 29 2.84 6.25 9.71
CA TYR A 29 1.61 6.98 9.44
C TYR A 29 0.72 6.97 10.67
N ARG A 30 0.52 8.14 11.28
CA ARG A 30 -0.16 8.25 12.58
C ARG A 30 0.48 7.29 13.59
N ASN A 31 -0.24 6.25 14.02
CA ASN A 31 0.21 5.25 14.99
C ASN A 31 0.71 3.95 14.32
N PHE A 32 0.59 3.83 12.99
CA PHE A 32 1.00 2.66 12.22
C PHE A 32 2.43 2.81 11.73
N SER A 33 3.18 1.71 11.74
CA SER A 33 4.58 1.68 11.29
C SER A 33 4.76 0.58 10.26
N LEU A 34 5.43 0.89 9.15
CA LEU A 34 5.90 -0.12 8.21
C LEU A 34 6.81 -1.12 8.95
N GLY A 35 6.62 -2.41 8.66
CA GLY A 35 7.23 -3.54 9.37
C GLY A 35 6.40 -4.10 10.53
N MET A 36 5.33 -3.41 10.97
CA MET A 36 4.47 -3.96 12.03
C MET A 36 3.73 -5.22 11.56
N SER A 37 3.47 -6.13 12.50
CA SER A 37 2.74 -7.36 12.21
C SER A 37 1.23 -7.12 12.09
N LEU A 38 0.54 -8.03 11.40
CA LEU A 38 -0.93 -8.02 11.32
C LEU A 38 -1.60 -8.07 12.70
N VAL A 39 -1.00 -8.81 13.65
CA VAL A 39 -1.52 -8.93 15.03
C VAL A 39 -1.39 -7.61 15.78
N GLU A 40 -0.21 -6.98 15.73
CA GLU A 40 0.01 -5.67 16.35
C GLU A 40 -0.94 -4.63 15.77
N LEU A 41 -1.10 -4.61 14.44
CA LEU A 41 -2.01 -3.66 13.80
C LEU A 41 -3.43 -3.91 14.26
N SER A 42 -3.92 -5.15 14.21
CA SER A 42 -5.30 -5.51 14.62
C SER A 42 -5.62 -5.08 16.07
N ASN A 43 -4.64 -5.19 16.97
CA ASN A 43 -4.77 -4.76 18.36
C ASN A 43 -4.88 -3.23 18.49
N GLN A 44 -4.16 -2.45 17.68
CA GLN A 44 -4.16 -0.97 17.77
C GLN A 44 -5.48 -0.33 17.36
N VAL A 45 -6.25 -1.00 16.51
CA VAL A 45 -7.47 -0.45 15.93
C VAL A 45 -8.75 -0.93 16.60
N ASP A 46 -8.63 -1.74 17.68
CA ASP A 46 -9.73 -2.41 18.38
C ASP A 46 -10.69 -3.11 17.40
N LEU A 47 -10.13 -3.67 16.33
CA LEU A 47 -10.87 -4.34 15.27
C LEU A 47 -10.96 -5.83 15.63
N LYS A 48 -12.00 -6.20 16.38
CA LYS A 48 -12.53 -7.57 16.39
C LYS A 48 -12.71 -8.03 14.93
N PRO A 49 -12.42 -9.31 14.64
CA PRO A 49 -11.57 -9.68 13.52
C PRO A 49 -12.13 -9.15 12.21
N LEU A 50 -11.51 -8.11 11.67
CA LEU A 50 -11.83 -7.67 10.33
C LEU A 50 -11.39 -8.71 9.31
N GLN A 51 -12.18 -8.77 8.24
CA GLN A 51 -11.96 -9.63 7.08
C GLN A 51 -10.66 -9.23 6.40
N THR A 52 -9.55 -9.87 6.79
CA THR A 52 -8.32 -9.82 6.03
C THR A 52 -8.56 -10.49 4.69
N LYS A 53 -8.41 -9.74 3.60
CA LYS A 53 -8.51 -10.31 2.25
C LYS A 53 -7.17 -10.97 1.95
N LEU A 54 -7.17 -12.30 1.81
CA LEU A 54 -6.01 -13.01 1.29
C LEU A 54 -5.92 -12.72 -0.21
N ILE A 55 -4.83 -12.07 -0.64
CA ILE A 55 -4.60 -11.72 -2.04
C ILE A 55 -3.85 -12.86 -2.74
N HIS A 56 -2.76 -13.35 -2.14
CA HIS A 56 -2.00 -14.49 -2.64
C HIS A 56 -1.50 -15.36 -1.48
N LYS A 57 -1.34 -16.66 -1.73
CA LYS A 57 -0.80 -17.63 -0.77
C LYS A 57 0.51 -18.28 -1.23
N ARG A 58 0.81 -18.24 -2.53
CA ARG A 58 1.98 -18.86 -3.15
C ARG A 58 2.50 -17.91 -4.24
N PRO A 59 3.83 -17.67 -4.33
CA PRO A 59 4.89 -18.20 -3.47
C PRO A 59 4.98 -17.54 -2.09
N ALA A 60 4.39 -16.36 -1.90
CA ALA A 60 4.35 -15.65 -0.63
C ALA A 60 2.91 -15.35 -0.19
N VAL A 61 2.74 -15.09 1.10
CA VAL A 61 1.45 -14.70 1.66
C VAL A 61 1.30 -13.19 1.56
N ILE A 62 0.34 -12.74 0.76
CA ILE A 62 -0.01 -11.31 0.63
C ILE A 62 -1.42 -11.14 1.15
N GLN A 63 -1.59 -10.25 2.14
CA GLN A 63 -2.87 -9.98 2.79
C GLN A 63 -3.15 -8.48 2.76
N GLU A 64 -4.41 -8.12 2.66
CA GLU A 64 -4.87 -6.74 2.75
C GLU A 64 -5.87 -6.60 3.89
N LEU A 65 -5.76 -5.51 4.64
CA LEU A 65 -6.69 -5.11 5.68
C LEU A 65 -7.18 -3.69 5.42
N THR A 66 -8.47 -3.49 5.67
CA THR A 66 -9.25 -2.31 5.34
C THR A 66 -9.64 -1.62 6.65
N TRP A 67 -9.09 -0.42 6.94
CA TRP A 67 -9.38 0.36 8.15
C TRP A 67 -10.04 1.73 7.93
N TRP A 68 -11.21 1.90 8.56
CA TRP A 68 -12.11 3.04 8.40
C TRP A 68 -12.02 3.86 9.68
N PRO A 69 -11.46 5.08 9.66
CA PRO A 69 -11.43 5.91 10.86
C PRO A 69 -12.85 6.17 11.37
N ARG A 70 -13.05 6.09 12.68
CA ARG A 70 -14.37 6.36 13.27
C ARG A 70 -14.75 7.82 13.00
N ARG A 71 -15.83 8.04 12.27
CA ARG A 71 -16.49 9.35 12.22
C ARG A 71 -17.08 9.62 13.60
N SER A 72 -16.46 10.49 14.38
CA SER A 72 -16.99 10.93 15.67
C SER A 72 -18.29 11.71 15.45
N PHE A 73 -19.44 11.07 15.68
CA PHE A 73 -20.71 11.77 15.82
C PHE A 73 -20.81 12.33 17.24
N GLY A 74 -20.14 13.46 17.49
CA GLY A 74 -20.10 14.13 18.78
C GLY A 74 -19.60 15.57 18.63
N SER A 75 -19.99 16.46 19.55
CA SER A 75 -19.91 17.93 19.45
C SER A 75 -18.51 18.56 19.36
N SER A 76 -17.43 17.79 19.30
CA SER A 76 -16.09 18.27 18.92
C SER A 76 -15.81 17.95 17.46
N LEU A 77 -16.14 18.91 16.59
CA LEU A 77 -16.02 18.87 15.12
C LEU A 77 -14.55 18.84 14.65
N GLN A 78 -13.87 17.70 14.79
CA GLN A 78 -12.76 17.37 13.90
C GLN A 78 -13.15 16.10 13.14
N VAL A 79 -13.79 16.29 11.99
CA VAL A 79 -14.04 15.21 11.03
C VAL A 79 -12.68 14.74 10.54
N ASP A 80 -12.42 13.43 10.67
CA ASP A 80 -11.18 12.87 10.15
C ASP A 80 -11.13 13.06 8.63
N SER A 81 -10.09 13.75 8.14
CA SER A 81 -9.86 13.94 6.72
C SER A 81 -9.58 12.63 5.97
N VAL A 82 -9.22 11.56 6.68
CA VAL A 82 -9.02 10.24 6.11
C VAL A 82 -10.36 9.56 5.97
N TRP A 83 -10.68 9.18 4.73
CA TRP A 83 -11.86 8.39 4.43
C TRP A 83 -11.66 6.92 4.84
N GLN A 84 -10.50 6.37 4.50
CA GLN A 84 -10.13 4.97 4.72
C GLN A 84 -8.63 4.77 4.50
N ALA A 85 -8.08 3.68 5.04
CA ALA A 85 -6.76 3.18 4.70
C ALA A 85 -6.75 1.67 4.42
N PHE A 86 -5.90 1.26 3.49
CA PHE A 86 -5.59 -0.14 3.18
C PHE A 86 -4.18 -0.44 3.66
N PHE A 87 -4.04 -1.53 4.41
CA PHE A 87 -2.80 -2.05 4.93
C PHE A 87 -2.47 -3.34 4.20
N THR A 88 -1.36 -3.37 3.47
CA THR A 88 -0.93 -4.56 2.72
C THR A 88 0.28 -5.20 3.39
N PHE A 89 0.18 -6.50 3.63
CA PHE A 89 1.17 -7.31 4.33
C PHE A 89 1.84 -8.28 3.36
N TYR A 90 3.14 -8.47 3.54
CA TYR A 90 3.96 -9.46 2.84
C TYR A 90 4.56 -10.38 3.90
N ASN A 91 4.20 -11.67 3.87
CA ASN A 91 4.57 -12.66 4.88
C ASN A 91 4.29 -12.21 6.32
N GLY A 92 3.20 -11.46 6.52
CA GLY A 92 2.76 -10.97 7.84
C GLY A 92 3.35 -9.63 8.27
N GLU A 93 4.27 -9.05 7.50
CA GLU A 93 4.86 -7.71 7.76
C GLU A 93 4.17 -6.63 6.92
N LEU A 94 3.74 -5.54 7.56
CA LEU A 94 3.13 -4.39 6.88
C LEU A 94 4.17 -3.72 5.98
N TYR A 95 3.97 -3.77 4.66
CA TYR A 95 4.91 -3.15 3.73
C TYR A 95 4.35 -1.96 2.99
N ARG A 96 3.01 -1.81 2.95
CA ARG A 96 2.34 -0.75 2.20
C ARG A 96 1.11 -0.25 2.95
N ILE A 97 0.92 1.06 2.97
CA ILE A 97 -0.24 1.75 3.52
C ILE A 97 -0.77 2.68 2.43
N LEU A 98 -1.99 2.44 1.95
CA LEU A 98 -2.71 3.34 1.05
C LEU A 98 -3.77 4.09 1.84
N VAL A 99 -3.71 5.42 1.86
CA VAL A 99 -4.66 6.29 2.53
C VAL A 99 -5.43 7.05 1.47
N THR A 100 -6.75 7.05 1.53
CA THR A 100 -7.58 7.92 0.69
C THR A 100 -8.24 8.98 1.56
N TYR A 101 -8.21 10.24 1.11
CA TYR A 101 -8.84 11.33 1.83
C TYR A 101 -10.31 11.50 1.46
N ASP A 102 -11.12 12.01 2.40
CA ASP A 102 -12.52 12.34 2.18
C ASP A 102 -12.61 13.51 1.16
N PRO A 103 -13.34 13.33 0.03
CA PRO A 103 -13.47 14.37 -0.98
C PRO A 103 -14.07 15.67 -0.45
N GLU A 104 -14.97 15.62 0.53
CA GLU A 104 -15.54 16.84 1.12
C GLU A 104 -14.54 17.53 2.06
N ALA A 105 -13.71 16.76 2.78
CA ALA A 105 -12.67 17.31 3.63
C ALA A 105 -11.52 17.96 2.83
N THR A 106 -11.31 17.51 1.59
CA THR A 106 -10.26 18.04 0.68
C THR A 106 -10.82 18.97 -0.40
N LYS A 107 -12.10 19.34 -0.29
CA LYS A 107 -12.77 20.18 -1.27
C LYS A 107 -12.13 21.57 -1.35
N GLY A 108 -11.79 21.97 -2.56
CA GLY A 108 -11.14 23.25 -2.83
C GLY A 108 -9.62 23.26 -2.61
N LEU A 109 -9.04 22.20 -2.03
CA LEU A 109 -7.59 22.07 -1.88
C LEU A 109 -6.94 21.78 -3.23
N THR A 110 -5.85 22.48 -3.50
CA THR A 110 -4.98 22.26 -4.65
C THR A 110 -3.96 21.15 -4.37
N ALA A 111 -3.26 20.71 -5.42
CA ALA A 111 -2.12 19.80 -5.25
C ALA A 111 -1.05 20.44 -4.35
N GLU A 112 -0.79 21.72 -4.53
CA GLU A 112 0.16 22.51 -3.73
C GLU A 112 -0.22 22.56 -2.25
N ASP A 113 -1.51 22.76 -1.93
CA ASP A 113 -1.99 22.76 -0.53
C ASP A 113 -1.75 21.41 0.13
N MET A 114 -2.04 20.31 -0.58
CA MET A 114 -1.81 18.95 -0.11
C MET A 114 -0.30 18.68 0.09
N VAL A 115 0.53 19.11 -0.86
CA VAL A 115 1.99 18.97 -0.75
C VAL A 115 2.51 19.74 0.45
N GLN A 116 2.04 20.97 0.68
CA GLN A 116 2.45 21.78 1.82
C GLN A 116 2.05 21.13 3.14
N ALA A 117 0.81 20.66 3.26
CA ALA A 117 0.30 20.00 4.46
C ALA A 117 1.10 18.74 4.82
N ILE A 118 1.42 17.90 3.82
CA ILE A 118 2.19 16.67 4.04
C ILE A 118 3.67 16.99 4.28
N SER A 119 4.21 18.02 3.64
CA SER A 119 5.61 18.45 3.84
C SER A 119 5.85 19.01 5.25
N ALA A 120 4.81 19.57 5.89
CA ALA A 120 4.90 19.96 7.29
C ALA A 120 5.18 18.77 8.21
N GLN A 121 4.75 17.56 7.82
CA GLN A 121 4.95 16.32 8.55
C GLN A 121 6.26 15.63 8.14
N TYR A 122 6.51 15.44 6.84
CA TYR A 122 7.58 14.56 6.34
C TYR A 122 8.76 15.32 5.73
N GLY A 123 8.80 16.65 5.86
CA GLY A 123 9.86 17.49 5.32
C GLY A 123 9.68 17.81 3.84
N THR A 124 10.78 18.13 3.16
CA THR A 124 10.71 18.65 1.78
C THR A 124 10.38 17.55 0.79
N ALA A 125 9.36 17.79 -0.04
CA ALA A 125 8.97 16.88 -1.12
C ALA A 125 9.83 17.06 -2.38
N THR A 126 10.06 15.97 -3.09
CA THR A 126 10.49 15.95 -4.49
C THR A 126 9.28 15.87 -5.42
N ARG A 127 9.44 16.27 -6.69
CA ARG A 127 8.39 16.19 -7.73
C ARG A 127 8.87 15.35 -8.91
N PRO A 128 8.94 14.01 -8.76
CA PRO A 128 9.42 13.15 -9.83
C PRO A 128 8.38 13.03 -10.94
N ASP A 129 8.83 12.91 -12.19
CA ASP A 129 7.96 12.45 -13.28
C ASP A 129 7.85 10.92 -13.23
N ALA A 130 7.09 10.45 -12.24
CA ALA A 130 6.93 9.04 -11.94
C ALA A 130 5.45 8.67 -11.89
N GLN A 131 5.19 7.38 -12.10
CA GLN A 131 3.89 6.78 -11.91
C GLN A 131 3.97 5.68 -10.84
N ILE A 132 2.86 5.45 -10.15
CA ILE A 132 2.72 4.39 -9.16
C ILE A 132 1.61 3.43 -9.59
N SER A 133 1.79 2.14 -9.33
CA SER A 133 0.83 1.08 -9.66
C SER A 133 0.27 0.45 -8.39
N PHE A 134 -0.99 0.04 -8.43
CA PHE A 134 -1.66 -0.65 -7.32
C PHE A 134 -2.06 -2.08 -7.75
N PRO A 135 -1.12 -3.05 -7.76
CA PRO A 135 -1.39 -4.38 -8.29
C PRO A 135 -2.36 -5.20 -7.42
N THR A 136 -2.44 -4.91 -6.12
CA THR A 136 -3.14 -5.75 -5.14
C THR A 136 -4.61 -5.39 -4.91
N ASN A 137 -5.04 -4.18 -5.29
CA ASN A 137 -6.40 -3.71 -5.02
C ASN A 137 -7.19 -3.50 -6.31
N GLU A 138 -8.22 -4.32 -6.54
CA GLU A 138 -9.01 -4.31 -7.78
C GLU A 138 -9.79 -3.00 -7.98
N LEU A 139 -10.26 -2.37 -6.90
CA LEU A 139 -11.02 -1.11 -6.97
C LEU A 139 -10.12 0.09 -7.31
N TYR A 140 -8.84 0.00 -6.95
CA TYR A 140 -7.85 1.05 -7.17
C TYR A 140 -6.73 0.63 -8.13
N ARG A 141 -6.93 -0.45 -8.91
CA ARG A 141 -5.95 -0.95 -9.88
C ARG A 141 -5.82 0.04 -11.02
N SER A 142 -5.05 1.09 -10.78
CA SER A 142 -4.73 2.12 -11.72
C SER A 142 -3.23 2.42 -11.65
N THR A 143 -2.75 3.06 -12.70
CA THR A 143 -1.44 3.68 -12.69
C THR A 143 -1.66 5.18 -12.53
N GLU A 144 -1.15 5.76 -11.46
CA GLU A 144 -1.41 7.17 -11.13
C GLU A 144 -0.14 8.00 -11.16
N LYS A 145 -0.27 9.25 -11.61
CA LYS A 145 0.85 10.18 -11.65
C LYS A 145 1.16 10.68 -10.24
N VAL A 146 2.44 10.60 -9.87
CA VAL A 146 2.91 11.15 -8.59
C VAL A 146 2.92 12.67 -8.67
N ILE A 147 2.26 13.32 -7.70
CA ILE A 147 2.28 14.77 -7.52
C ILE A 147 3.53 15.17 -6.75
N ALA A 148 3.83 14.44 -5.68
CA ALA A 148 4.94 14.69 -4.79
C ALA A 148 5.40 13.41 -4.09
N ARG A 149 6.69 13.36 -3.75
CA ARG A 149 7.33 12.23 -3.10
C ARG A 149 8.24 12.66 -1.95
N TRP A 150 8.11 11.97 -0.82
CA TRP A 150 9.06 12.01 0.29
C TRP A 150 9.69 10.62 0.41
N GLU A 151 11.01 10.53 0.38
CA GLU A 151 11.67 9.22 0.38
C GLU A 151 13.04 9.27 1.04
N ASP A 152 13.46 8.10 1.52
CA ASP A 152 14.82 7.82 1.92
C ASP A 152 15.29 6.52 1.25
N SER A 153 16.38 5.91 1.75
CA SER A 153 16.88 4.65 1.20
C SER A 153 15.95 3.44 1.38
N GLN A 154 15.02 3.48 2.34
CA GLN A 154 14.19 2.36 2.76
C GLN A 154 12.70 2.56 2.46
N PHE A 155 12.20 3.79 2.52
CA PHE A 155 10.78 4.12 2.48
C PHE A 155 10.46 5.16 1.41
N SER A 156 9.23 5.11 0.92
CA SER A 156 8.69 6.12 0.00
C SER A 156 7.25 6.45 0.36
N ILE A 157 6.95 7.74 0.37
CA ILE A 157 5.62 8.32 0.52
C ILE A 157 5.30 9.06 -0.77
N ASN A 158 4.19 8.73 -1.42
CA ASN A 158 3.79 9.33 -2.68
C ASN A 158 2.38 9.89 -2.56
N LEU A 159 2.24 11.19 -2.81
CA LEU A 159 0.94 11.83 -2.99
C LEU A 159 0.55 11.74 -4.47
N TYR A 160 -0.69 11.36 -4.71
CA TYR A 160 -1.31 11.42 -6.02
C TYR A 160 -2.77 11.86 -5.91
N ARG A 161 -3.37 12.15 -7.05
CA ARG A 161 -4.80 12.39 -7.18
C ARG A 161 -5.36 11.38 -8.15
N SER A 162 -6.35 10.59 -7.72
CA SER A 162 -6.97 9.60 -8.60
C SER A 162 -7.62 10.30 -9.78
N ARG A 163 -7.27 9.88 -11.01
CA ARG A 163 -7.89 10.44 -12.22
C ARG A 163 -9.36 10.07 -12.34
N SER A 164 -9.71 8.84 -11.96
CA SER A 164 -11.06 8.31 -12.10
C SER A 164 -12.01 8.77 -11.01
N LEU A 165 -11.54 8.82 -9.77
CA LEU A 165 -12.38 9.08 -8.59
C LEU A 165 -12.17 10.49 -8.00
N ASN A 166 -11.20 11.24 -8.52
CA ASN A 166 -10.94 12.64 -8.21
C ASN A 166 -10.69 12.97 -6.72
N PHE A 167 -10.25 12.00 -5.92
CA PHE A 167 -9.78 12.23 -4.55
C PHE A 167 -8.25 12.27 -4.47
N PHE A 168 -7.72 12.88 -3.41
CA PHE A 168 -6.31 12.77 -3.06
C PHE A 168 -6.05 11.50 -2.28
N ALA A 169 -4.89 10.88 -2.52
CA ALA A 169 -4.45 9.72 -1.80
C ALA A 169 -2.94 9.73 -1.57
N LEU A 170 -2.55 9.10 -0.47
CA LEU A 170 -1.19 8.97 -0.01
C LEU A 170 -0.85 7.48 0.05
N ILE A 171 0.19 7.06 -0.65
CA ILE A 171 0.73 5.70 -0.51
C ILE A 171 2.10 5.75 0.16
N MET A 172 2.30 4.92 1.16
CA MET A 172 3.57 4.76 1.87
C MET A 172 4.00 3.30 1.79
N PHE A 173 5.26 3.03 1.53
CA PHE A 173 5.75 1.65 1.47
C PHE A 173 7.23 1.49 1.78
N SER A 174 7.60 0.28 2.20
CA SER A 174 8.98 -0.17 2.32
C SER A 174 9.47 -0.65 0.95
N LYS A 175 10.43 0.05 0.36
CA LYS A 175 10.93 -0.22 -1.00
C LYS A 175 11.39 -1.68 -1.19
N ARG A 176 12.05 -2.24 -0.17
CA ARG A 176 12.54 -3.63 -0.19
C ARG A 176 11.38 -4.63 -0.22
N LEU A 177 10.43 -4.49 0.71
CA LEU A 177 9.31 -5.42 0.82
C LEU A 177 8.33 -5.25 -0.34
N ASP A 178 8.17 -4.02 -0.85
CA ASP A 178 7.34 -3.72 -2.02
C ASP A 178 7.85 -4.45 -3.26
N GLY A 179 9.17 -4.37 -3.55
CA GLY A 179 9.78 -5.11 -4.66
C GLY A 179 9.71 -6.64 -4.48
N GLN A 180 9.81 -7.15 -3.25
CA GLN A 180 9.63 -8.58 -2.96
C GLN A 180 8.19 -9.03 -3.18
N ALA A 181 7.22 -8.22 -2.78
CA ALA A 181 5.81 -8.50 -3.01
C ALA A 181 5.46 -8.48 -4.51
N GLU A 182 5.97 -7.50 -5.27
CA GLU A 182 5.78 -7.45 -6.73
C GLU A 182 6.36 -8.67 -7.45
N ALA A 183 7.58 -9.09 -7.09
CA ALA A 183 8.17 -10.30 -7.61
C ALA A 183 7.33 -11.54 -7.29
N ALA A 184 6.86 -11.68 -6.05
CA ALA A 184 6.00 -12.79 -5.65
C ALA A 184 4.65 -12.79 -6.38
N ILE A 185 4.06 -11.63 -6.66
CA ILE A 185 2.83 -11.52 -7.46
C ILE A 185 3.10 -11.98 -8.90
N ALA A 186 4.21 -11.57 -9.51
CA ALA A 186 4.57 -11.99 -10.86
C ALA A 186 4.80 -13.52 -10.94
N ASP A 187 5.51 -14.08 -9.96
CA ASP A 187 5.74 -15.53 -9.87
C ASP A 187 4.43 -16.31 -9.66
N ALA A 188 3.50 -15.78 -8.87
CA ALA A 188 2.19 -16.39 -8.66
C ALA A 188 1.40 -16.52 -9.98
N VAL A 189 1.40 -15.46 -10.80
CA VAL A 189 0.74 -15.45 -12.11
C VAL A 189 1.32 -16.51 -13.05
N GLU A 190 2.65 -16.63 -13.08
CA GLU A 190 3.30 -17.65 -13.92
C GLU A 190 3.01 -19.07 -13.41
N LEU A 191 3.01 -19.28 -12.10
CA LEU A 191 2.67 -20.57 -11.51
C LEU A 191 1.22 -20.98 -11.83
N GLU A 192 0.27 -20.07 -11.67
CA GLU A 192 -1.14 -20.29 -12.00
C GLU A 192 -1.32 -20.66 -13.49
N ARG A 193 -0.56 -20.00 -14.38
CA ARG A 193 -0.56 -20.33 -15.81
C ARG A 193 -0.06 -21.75 -16.07
N GLN A 194 1.03 -22.15 -15.43
CA GLN A 194 1.61 -23.49 -15.59
C GLN A 194 0.68 -24.57 -15.03
N GLU A 195 0.10 -24.36 -13.85
CA GLU A 195 -0.86 -25.27 -13.22
C GLU A 195 -2.14 -25.43 -14.08
N ALA A 196 -2.64 -24.34 -14.68
CA ALA A 196 -3.79 -24.40 -15.59
C ALA A 196 -3.50 -25.23 -16.84
N LEU A 197 -2.31 -25.05 -17.45
CA LEU A 197 -1.88 -25.86 -18.60
C LEU A 197 -1.76 -27.34 -18.26
N GLN A 198 -1.14 -27.67 -17.11
CA GLN A 198 -1.00 -29.07 -16.67
C GLN A 198 -2.34 -29.72 -16.37
N THR A 199 -3.25 -28.97 -15.73
CA THR A 199 -4.60 -29.43 -15.42
C THR A 199 -5.37 -29.78 -16.69
N GLU A 200 -5.27 -28.93 -17.73
CA GLU A 200 -5.93 -29.18 -19.01
C GLU A 200 -5.34 -30.40 -19.75
N VAL A 201 -4.01 -30.53 -19.78
CA VAL A 201 -3.36 -31.73 -20.35
C VAL A 201 -3.80 -33.00 -19.64
N ALA A 202 -3.88 -32.98 -18.30
CA ALA A 202 -4.35 -34.10 -17.52
C ALA A 202 -5.82 -34.44 -17.80
N ARG A 203 -6.67 -33.42 -17.98
CA ARG A 203 -8.08 -33.57 -18.36
C ARG A 203 -8.22 -34.25 -19.72
N VAL A 204 -7.52 -33.76 -20.74
CA VAL A 204 -7.55 -34.31 -22.11
C VAL A 204 -7.06 -35.76 -22.12
N LYS A 205 -5.97 -36.07 -21.42
CA LYS A 205 -5.46 -37.45 -21.32
C LYS A 205 -6.49 -38.38 -20.69
N LYS A 206 -7.11 -37.97 -19.58
CA LYS A 206 -8.16 -38.74 -18.90
C LYS A 206 -9.37 -39.00 -19.80
N GLU A 207 -9.80 -38.01 -20.58
CA GLU A 207 -10.89 -38.18 -21.54
C GLU A 207 -10.53 -39.16 -22.65
N SER A 208 -9.32 -39.05 -23.21
CA SER A 208 -8.81 -39.99 -24.21
C SER A 208 -8.76 -41.42 -23.68
N ASP A 209 -8.21 -41.62 -22.48
CA ASP A 209 -8.12 -42.95 -21.85
C ASP A 209 -9.51 -43.54 -21.60
N ASN A 210 -10.45 -42.72 -21.10
CA ASN A 210 -11.84 -43.13 -20.90
C ASN A 210 -12.52 -43.53 -22.23
N LEU A 211 -12.35 -42.72 -23.29
CA LEU A 211 -12.88 -43.02 -24.62
C LEU A 211 -12.28 -44.32 -25.17
N GLN A 212 -10.99 -44.58 -24.93
CA GLN A 212 -10.35 -45.81 -25.35
C GLN A 212 -10.94 -47.04 -24.66
N VAL A 213 -11.21 -46.96 -23.34
CA VAL A 213 -11.89 -48.02 -22.59
C VAL A 213 -13.30 -48.27 -23.13
N VAL A 214 -14.09 -47.22 -23.34
CA VAL A 214 -15.44 -47.32 -23.90
C VAL A 214 -15.40 -47.93 -25.31
N ARG A 215 -14.46 -47.48 -26.15
CA ARG A 215 -14.25 -48.01 -27.51
C ARG A 215 -13.93 -49.51 -27.48
N GLN A 216 -13.04 -49.95 -26.61
CA GLN A 216 -12.68 -51.37 -26.48
C GLN A 216 -13.89 -52.22 -26.06
N LYS A 217 -14.70 -51.73 -25.12
CA LYS A 217 -15.95 -52.40 -24.70
C LYS A 217 -16.93 -52.50 -25.86
N ASN A 218 -17.23 -51.38 -26.52
CA ASN A 218 -18.21 -51.33 -27.61
C ASN A 218 -17.78 -52.19 -28.81
N ARG A 219 -16.48 -52.27 -29.14
CA ARG A 219 -15.99 -53.17 -30.19
C ARG A 219 -16.33 -54.64 -29.97
N LYS A 220 -16.45 -55.09 -28.72
CA LYS A 220 -16.76 -56.50 -28.39
C LYS A 220 -18.25 -56.83 -28.51
N THR A 221 -19.12 -55.84 -28.29
CA THR A 221 -20.59 -56.01 -28.26
C THR A 221 -21.29 -55.51 -29.51
N PHE A 222 -20.65 -54.63 -30.29
CA PHE A 222 -21.23 -54.08 -31.50
C PHE A 222 -21.44 -55.17 -32.56
N ARG A 223 -22.68 -55.30 -33.03
CA ARG A 223 -23.04 -56.10 -34.20
C ARG A 223 -23.75 -55.16 -35.20
N PRO A 224 -23.33 -55.13 -36.47
CA PRO A 224 -23.94 -54.28 -37.49
C PRO A 224 -25.36 -54.73 -37.83
#